data_AF-A0A6J1J6F1-F1
#
_entry.id   AF-A0A6J1J6F1-F1
#
_cell.length_a   1.000
_cell.length_b   1.000
_cell.length_c   1.000
_cell.angle_alpha   90.00
_cell.angle_beta   90.00
_cell.angle_gamma   90.00
#
_symmetry.space_group_name_H-M   'P 1'
#
loop_
_entity.id
_entity.type
_entity.pdbx_description
1 polymer ?
#
loop_
_entity_poly.entity_id
_entity_poly.type
_entity_poly.pdbx_seq_one_letter_code
_entity_poly.pdbx_strand_id
1 'polypeptide(L)'
;MVNKVTRKKHYRPPGQKKEGNAARYVTRSQAVKQLQVSLPVFRKLCIFKGIFPREPKKKVKGNHHTYYHVKDVAFLHHEPLVEKFREIRAYEKKIDKADAKKNKERANFLKVHRPTYVLDRIIRERYPKFIDALRELDDCLSMVHLLAALPAQESVKVEAKRIHKCRRLSHEWQAFISRTHKLRKVFISVKGIYHQAEVEGQKITWLAPHSLRQALTDEDLTVILNFMEFYETFLGFVNFHLYHSINLKYPPILDPKLEALAADLYALSRYFDANSRTSLLGPQTSGSFGSGEIDAEQKSELRLAQLQLQLPLDEPTALMHLFEDAACKDEDEDEDTRECKKLFKNMKFFLSREVPRESLLFVIPAFGGMVSWEGDGAPFKESDETITHQIVDRPTQSHKFLSRDYVQPQWVFDCVNTRIILPTDVYSVGRVPPPHLSPFVDNEAEGYVPDYAKTLNQLRAAAKSEVLPLPGVGKENLDDPQNLLAEGVTDRAEAIIAVEKRQKMMALEKQYHDELKLEIQGRQYPSAISKVDKRSSGEESEGDEDSNLPDYKQIAEDNSNLSLVLMSKNKRGIYKAAQLGKKRNQDRIKLLKERKSKLGESR
;
A
#
# COMPACT_ATOMS: atom_id res chain seq x y z
N MET A 1 -91.86 20.24 6.51
CA MET A 1 -90.80 19.27 6.87
C MET A 1 -89.50 19.68 6.20
N VAL A 2 -88.41 19.62 6.96
CA VAL A 2 -87.15 20.35 6.74
C VAL A 2 -86.36 19.83 5.53
N ASN A 3 -86.03 20.71 4.59
CA ASN A 3 -85.06 20.48 3.52
C ASN A 3 -83.65 20.29 4.12
N LYS A 4 -83.17 19.04 4.19
CA LYS A 4 -81.78 18.72 4.55
C LYS A 4 -80.85 19.13 3.42
N VAL A 5 -80.16 20.24 3.60
CA VAL A 5 -79.00 20.65 2.79
C VAL A 5 -77.87 19.64 2.99
N THR A 6 -77.66 18.76 2.01
CA THR A 6 -76.49 17.87 1.96
C THR A 6 -75.24 18.67 1.59
N ARG A 7 -74.37 18.95 2.58
CA ARG A 7 -73.05 19.53 2.33
C ARG A 7 -72.19 18.54 1.52
N LYS A 8 -71.80 18.93 0.30
CA LYS A 8 -70.82 18.20 -0.52
C LYS A 8 -69.50 18.09 0.27
N LYS A 9 -69.11 16.86 0.64
CA LYS A 9 -67.77 16.57 1.17
C LYS A 9 -66.76 16.95 0.09
N HIS A 10 -65.93 17.94 0.36
CA HIS A 10 -64.81 18.30 -0.52
C HIS A 10 -63.84 17.11 -0.60
N TYR A 11 -63.82 16.43 -1.73
CA TYR A 11 -62.78 15.44 -2.03
C TYR A 11 -61.45 16.18 -2.22
N ARG A 12 -60.55 16.11 -1.24
CA ARG A 12 -59.12 16.40 -1.48
C ARG A 12 -58.55 15.17 -2.19
N PRO A 13 -58.00 15.28 -3.41
CA PRO A 13 -57.30 14.17 -4.02
C PRO A 13 -56.21 13.71 -3.05
N PRO A 14 -56.03 12.40 -2.82
CA PRO A 14 -54.94 11.90 -2.00
C PRO A 14 -53.65 12.45 -2.63
N GLY A 15 -52.99 13.36 -1.91
CA GLY A 15 -51.76 13.99 -2.40
C GLY A 15 -50.83 12.86 -2.84
N GLN A 16 -50.35 12.92 -4.09
CA GLN A 16 -49.55 11.86 -4.69
C GLN A 16 -48.54 11.33 -3.67
N LYS A 17 -48.79 10.15 -3.11
CA LYS A 17 -47.82 9.51 -2.24
C LYS A 17 -46.58 9.36 -3.10
N LYS A 18 -45.48 9.96 -2.66
CA LYS A 18 -44.21 9.80 -3.35
C LYS A 18 -43.83 8.34 -3.20
N GLU A 19 -44.12 7.54 -4.21
CA GLU A 19 -43.78 6.13 -4.27
C GLU A 19 -42.67 5.95 -5.32
N GLY A 20 -41.79 4.98 -5.10
CA GLY A 20 -40.66 4.70 -5.98
C GLY A 20 -39.48 5.71 -5.87
N ASN A 21 -38.85 6.04 -6.99
CA ASN A 21 -37.60 6.82 -7.02
C ASN A 21 -37.74 8.23 -6.41
N ALA A 22 -38.94 8.83 -6.49
CA ALA A 22 -39.21 10.15 -5.89
C ALA A 22 -39.20 10.14 -4.35
N ALA A 23 -39.38 8.96 -3.74
CA ALA A 23 -39.31 8.75 -2.30
C ALA A 23 -37.88 8.45 -1.83
N ARG A 24 -37.11 7.74 -2.68
CA ARG A 24 -35.77 7.24 -2.35
C ARG A 24 -34.66 8.27 -2.53
N TYR A 25 -34.87 9.24 -3.43
CA TYR A 25 -33.85 10.22 -3.76
C TYR A 25 -34.32 11.65 -3.52
N VAL A 26 -33.41 12.49 -3.03
CA VAL A 26 -33.60 13.91 -2.76
C VAL A 26 -32.51 14.68 -3.49
N THR A 27 -32.84 15.85 -4.04
CA THR A 27 -31.83 16.69 -4.71
C THR A 27 -30.94 17.41 -3.70
N ARG A 28 -29.71 17.76 -4.09
CA ARG A 28 -28.77 18.52 -3.24
C ARG A 28 -29.41 19.75 -2.58
N SER A 29 -30.14 20.56 -3.34
CA SER A 29 -30.79 21.77 -2.82
C SER A 29 -31.86 21.46 -1.78
N GLN A 30 -32.55 20.32 -1.90
CA GLN A 30 -33.52 19.88 -0.91
C GLN A 30 -32.86 19.32 0.34
N ALA A 31 -31.78 18.55 0.20
CA ALA A 31 -31.01 18.02 1.33
C ALA A 31 -30.44 19.17 2.20
N VAL A 32 -29.85 20.19 1.55
CA VAL A 32 -29.33 21.40 2.22
C VAL A 32 -30.44 22.12 2.98
N LYS A 33 -31.64 22.26 2.38
CA LYS A 33 -32.80 22.87 3.04
C LYS A 33 -33.31 22.05 4.23
N GLN A 34 -33.34 20.72 4.11
CA GLN A 34 -33.77 19.83 5.19
C GLN A 34 -32.82 19.87 6.39
N LEU A 35 -31.51 19.86 6.15
CA LEU A 35 -30.49 19.92 7.20
C LEU A 35 -30.29 21.32 7.79
N GLN A 36 -30.81 22.36 7.11
CA GLN A 36 -30.66 23.78 7.51
C GLN A 36 -29.19 24.23 7.64
N VAL A 37 -28.31 23.68 6.79
CA VAL A 37 -26.88 24.01 6.75
C VAL A 37 -26.53 24.80 5.49
N SER A 38 -25.36 25.43 5.45
CA SER A 38 -24.84 26.05 4.23
C SER A 38 -24.31 25.00 3.25
N LEU A 39 -24.21 25.36 1.96
CA LEU A 39 -23.70 24.44 0.93
C LEU A 39 -22.26 23.95 1.19
N PRO A 40 -21.29 24.80 1.62
CA PRO A 40 -19.94 24.33 1.95
C PRO A 40 -19.92 23.35 3.12
N VAL A 41 -20.71 23.62 4.18
CA VAL A 41 -20.82 22.73 5.35
C VAL A 41 -21.48 21.40 4.96
N PHE A 42 -22.50 21.44 4.11
CA PHE A 42 -23.13 20.22 3.59
C PHE A 42 -22.12 19.35 2.84
N ARG A 43 -21.31 19.93 1.94
CA ARG A 43 -20.25 19.21 1.22
C ARG A 43 -19.23 18.61 2.21
N LYS A 44 -18.79 19.38 3.20
CA LYS A 44 -17.86 18.93 4.24
C LYS A 44 -18.40 17.75 5.06
N LEU A 45 -19.66 17.83 5.50
CA LEU A 45 -20.33 16.73 6.20
C LEU A 45 -20.48 15.48 5.34
N CYS A 46 -20.79 15.64 4.05
CA CYS A 46 -20.84 14.52 3.11
C CYS A 46 -19.48 13.83 2.98
N ILE A 47 -18.38 14.59 2.93
CA ILE A 47 -17.01 14.06 2.90
C ILE A 47 -16.71 13.28 4.18
N PHE A 48 -16.94 13.87 5.34
CA PHE A 48 -16.66 13.22 6.63
C PHE A 48 -17.43 11.91 6.81
N LYS A 49 -18.70 11.85 6.42
CA LYS A 49 -19.51 10.62 6.52
C LYS A 49 -19.41 9.68 5.32
N GLY A 50 -18.83 10.10 4.21
CA GLY A 50 -18.67 9.23 3.03
C GLY A 50 -19.95 9.08 2.23
N ILE A 51 -20.75 10.14 2.18
CA ILE A 51 -22.00 10.15 1.45
C ILE A 51 -21.75 10.70 0.07
N PHE A 52 -21.84 9.82 -0.92
CA PHE A 52 -21.61 10.15 -2.32
C PHE A 52 -22.93 10.43 -3.05
N PRO A 53 -22.94 11.32 -4.04
CA PRO A 53 -24.08 11.49 -4.91
C PRO A 53 -24.38 10.18 -5.66
N ARG A 54 -25.66 9.88 -5.86
CA ARG A 54 -26.15 8.68 -6.55
C ARG A 54 -26.88 9.07 -7.82
N GLU A 55 -26.76 8.25 -8.85
CA GLU A 55 -27.52 8.42 -10.09
C GLU A 55 -28.76 7.50 -10.08
N PRO A 56 -29.98 8.06 -9.93
CA PRO A 56 -31.19 7.26 -9.96
C PRO A 56 -31.52 6.83 -11.40
N LYS A 57 -32.06 5.62 -11.56
CA LYS A 57 -32.49 5.08 -12.87
C LYS A 57 -33.47 5.99 -13.62
N LYS A 58 -34.36 6.67 -12.88
CA LYS A 58 -35.24 7.72 -13.42
C LYS A 58 -35.01 9.00 -12.63
N LYS A 59 -34.50 10.04 -13.30
CA LYS A 59 -34.18 11.36 -12.71
C LYS A 59 -35.45 12.21 -12.66
N VAL A 60 -36.14 12.20 -11.51
CA VAL A 60 -37.48 12.81 -11.31
C VAL A 60 -37.51 14.33 -11.53
N LYS A 61 -36.39 15.02 -11.32
CA LYS A 61 -36.26 16.48 -11.45
C LYS A 61 -35.28 16.91 -12.55
N GLY A 62 -34.99 16.02 -13.51
CA GLY A 62 -34.07 16.29 -14.62
C GLY A 62 -32.61 15.95 -14.33
N ASN A 63 -31.79 16.07 -15.38
CA ASN A 63 -30.42 15.55 -15.44
C ASN A 63 -29.37 16.45 -14.78
N HIS A 64 -29.63 17.76 -14.67
CA HIS A 64 -28.68 18.74 -14.13
C HIS A 64 -28.57 18.73 -12.59
N HIS A 65 -29.34 17.88 -11.91
CA HIS A 65 -29.34 17.81 -10.46
C HIS A 65 -28.56 16.61 -9.94
N THR A 66 -27.82 16.86 -8.87
CA THR A 66 -27.19 15.82 -8.05
C THR A 66 -28.20 15.29 -7.05
N TYR A 67 -28.34 13.96 -7.01
CA TYR A 67 -29.27 13.27 -6.13
C TYR A 67 -28.51 12.56 -5.02
N TYR A 68 -29.11 12.53 -3.85
CA TYR A 68 -28.66 11.81 -2.67
C TYR A 68 -29.76 10.88 -2.20
N HIS A 69 -29.41 9.81 -1.49
CA HIS A 69 -30.41 8.91 -0.94
C HIS A 69 -31.03 9.51 0.32
N VAL A 70 -32.35 9.35 0.52
CA VAL A 70 -33.05 9.94 1.68
C VAL A 70 -32.54 9.39 3.00
N LYS A 71 -32.19 8.09 3.05
CA LYS A 71 -31.63 7.47 4.27
C LYS A 71 -30.31 8.13 4.66
N ASP A 72 -29.47 8.47 3.70
CA ASP A 72 -28.16 9.08 3.95
C ASP A 72 -28.32 10.50 4.49
N VAL A 73 -29.29 11.26 3.97
CA VAL A 73 -29.64 12.60 4.49
C VAL A 73 -30.25 12.52 5.89
N ALA A 74 -31.08 11.52 6.17
CA ALA A 74 -31.61 11.27 7.50
C ALA A 74 -30.49 10.89 8.49
N PHE A 75 -29.52 10.09 8.04
CA PHE A 75 -28.34 9.74 8.83
C PHE A 75 -27.50 10.99 9.17
N LEU A 76 -27.28 11.89 8.20
CA LEU A 76 -26.63 13.19 8.45
C LEU A 76 -27.38 14.07 9.45
N HIS A 77 -28.70 13.99 9.50
CA HIS A 77 -29.50 14.82 10.40
C HIS A 77 -29.25 14.48 11.88
N HIS A 78 -28.97 13.21 12.18
CA HIS A 78 -28.70 12.75 13.54
C HIS A 78 -27.22 12.89 13.94
N GLU A 79 -26.38 13.48 13.09
CA GLU A 79 -24.96 13.64 13.36
C GLU A 79 -24.69 14.84 14.29
N PRO A 80 -24.00 14.66 15.44
CA PRO A 80 -23.72 15.75 16.39
C PRO A 80 -22.88 16.89 15.81
N LEU A 81 -22.06 16.64 14.77
CA LEU A 81 -21.31 17.70 14.10
C LEU A 81 -22.21 18.77 13.49
N VAL A 82 -23.45 18.46 13.11
CA VAL A 82 -24.38 19.45 12.56
C VAL A 82 -24.66 20.56 13.58
N GLU A 83 -24.83 20.19 14.85
CA GLU A 83 -25.03 21.14 15.94
C GLU A 83 -23.76 21.95 16.20
N LYS A 84 -22.59 21.30 16.20
CA LYS A 84 -21.29 21.99 16.31
C LYS A 84 -21.05 23.01 15.21
N PHE A 85 -21.41 22.71 13.95
CA PHE A 85 -21.31 23.70 12.88
C PHE A 85 -22.28 24.88 13.06
N ARG A 86 -23.46 24.66 13.68
CA ARG A 86 -24.37 25.74 14.03
C ARG A 86 -23.81 26.61 15.16
N GLU A 87 -23.20 26.01 16.18
CA GLU A 87 -22.48 26.72 17.26
C GLU A 87 -21.35 27.58 16.69
N ILE A 88 -20.50 27.02 15.82
CA ILE A 88 -19.38 27.72 15.18
C ILE A 88 -19.88 28.90 14.36
N ARG A 89 -20.92 28.72 13.55
CA ARG A 89 -21.49 29.81 12.76
C ARG A 89 -22.11 30.90 13.64
N ALA A 90 -22.76 30.53 14.75
CA ALA A 90 -23.27 31.51 15.71
C ALA A 90 -22.13 32.28 16.39
N TYR A 91 -21.00 31.62 16.64
CA TYR A 91 -19.81 32.22 17.21
C TYR A 91 -19.08 33.15 16.22
N GLU A 92 -18.98 32.77 14.95
CA GLU A 92 -18.46 33.64 13.88
C GLU A 92 -19.24 34.95 13.80
N LYS A 93 -20.57 34.89 13.87
CA LYS A 93 -21.40 36.12 13.94
C LYS A 93 -21.08 37.00 15.15
N LYS A 94 -20.66 36.41 16.28
CA LYS A 94 -20.22 37.19 17.47
C LYS A 94 -18.88 37.89 17.21
N ILE A 95 -17.97 37.23 16.50
CA ILE A 95 -16.70 37.82 16.04
C ILE A 95 -16.99 38.97 15.09
N ASP A 96 -17.79 38.73 14.04
CA ASP A 96 -18.15 39.75 13.05
C ASP A 96 -18.84 40.96 13.71
N LYS A 97 -19.70 40.71 14.71
CA LYS A 97 -20.34 41.78 15.50
C LYS A 97 -19.35 42.57 16.34
N ALA A 98 -18.31 41.94 16.88
CA ALA A 98 -17.26 42.62 17.65
C ALA A 98 -16.35 43.44 16.72
N ASP A 99 -15.97 42.88 15.57
CA ASP A 99 -15.17 43.53 14.53
C ASP A 99 -15.94 44.73 13.93
N ALA A 100 -17.24 44.58 13.64
CA ALA A 100 -18.09 45.68 13.16
C ALA A 100 -18.24 46.81 14.19
N LYS A 101 -18.17 46.50 15.48
CA LYS A 101 -18.15 47.49 16.58
C LYS A 101 -16.75 48.05 16.86
N LYS A 102 -15.73 47.66 16.08
CA LYS A 102 -14.31 48.04 16.25
C LYS A 102 -13.73 47.72 17.63
N ASN A 103 -14.33 46.80 18.38
CA ASN A 103 -13.78 46.36 19.67
C ASN A 103 -12.76 45.24 19.41
N LYS A 104 -11.49 45.64 19.21
CA LYS A 104 -10.39 44.75 18.84
C LYS A 104 -10.07 43.72 19.93
N GLU A 105 -10.10 44.11 21.20
CA GLU A 105 -9.78 43.22 22.32
C GLU A 105 -10.76 42.05 22.40
N ARG A 106 -12.06 42.37 22.34
CA ARG A 106 -13.11 41.34 22.35
C ARG A 106 -13.05 40.46 21.09
N ALA A 107 -12.78 41.04 19.93
CA ALA A 107 -12.65 40.27 18.70
C ALA A 107 -11.46 39.30 18.75
N ASN A 108 -10.31 39.73 19.28
CA ASN A 108 -9.13 38.90 19.46
C ASN A 108 -9.38 37.78 20.48
N PHE A 109 -9.98 38.11 21.63
CA PHE A 109 -10.38 37.11 22.62
C PHE A 109 -11.30 36.05 22.00
N LEU A 110 -12.30 36.49 21.23
CA LEU A 110 -13.20 35.56 20.57
C LEU A 110 -12.47 34.71 19.52
N LYS A 111 -11.55 35.28 18.73
CA LYS A 111 -10.74 34.55 17.73
C LYS A 111 -9.89 33.44 18.38
N VAL A 112 -9.30 33.69 19.54
CA VAL A 112 -8.53 32.70 20.30
C VAL A 112 -9.41 31.55 20.81
N HIS A 113 -10.58 31.87 21.36
CA HIS A 113 -11.51 30.88 21.93
C HIS A 113 -12.52 30.33 20.92
N ARG A 114 -12.16 30.27 19.63
CA ARG A 114 -13.04 29.71 18.60
C ARG A 114 -13.34 28.23 18.94
N PRO A 115 -14.62 27.82 18.99
CA PRO A 115 -14.97 26.43 19.23
C PRO A 115 -14.44 25.53 18.10
N THR A 116 -13.81 24.43 18.48
CA THR A 116 -13.31 23.40 17.57
C THR A 116 -14.19 22.14 17.67
N TYR A 117 -14.07 21.26 16.69
CA TYR A 117 -14.72 19.95 16.70
C TYR A 117 -13.69 18.85 16.45
N VAL A 118 -14.08 17.62 16.76
CA VAL A 118 -13.23 16.43 16.70
C VAL A 118 -13.93 15.38 15.85
N LEU A 119 -13.15 14.61 15.06
CA LEU A 119 -13.68 13.64 14.08
C LEU A 119 -13.59 12.18 14.55
N ASP A 120 -13.08 11.93 15.75
CA ASP A 120 -12.78 10.61 16.32
C ASP A 120 -13.97 9.63 16.25
N ARG A 121 -15.17 10.12 16.61
CA ARG A 121 -16.39 9.31 16.56
C ARG A 121 -16.73 8.86 15.13
N ILE A 122 -16.54 9.75 14.16
CA ILE A 122 -16.83 9.46 12.75
C ILE A 122 -15.87 8.40 12.21
N ILE A 123 -14.59 8.49 12.57
CA ILE A 123 -13.57 7.54 12.13
C ILE A 123 -13.90 6.15 12.68
N ARG A 124 -14.22 6.04 13.97
CA ARG A 124 -14.60 4.76 14.60
C ARG A 124 -15.89 4.17 14.04
N GLU A 125 -16.86 5.01 13.68
CA GLU A 125 -18.11 4.56 13.05
C GLU A 125 -17.90 4.10 11.60
N ARG A 126 -16.99 4.74 10.85
CA ARG A 126 -16.66 4.37 9.46
C ARG A 126 -15.83 3.08 9.37
N TYR A 127 -14.83 2.95 10.24
CA TYR A 127 -13.91 1.82 10.25
C TYR A 127 -14.01 1.08 11.59
N PRO A 128 -15.00 0.17 11.75
CA PRO A 128 -15.16 -0.58 12.98
C PRO A 128 -14.02 -1.59 13.20
N LYS A 129 -13.41 -2.08 12.11
CA LYS A 129 -12.25 -2.96 12.13
C LYS A 129 -11.03 -2.23 11.59
N PHE A 130 -9.87 -2.58 12.12
CA PHE A 130 -8.60 -1.97 11.69
C PHE A 130 -8.25 -2.29 10.23
N ILE A 131 -8.54 -3.51 9.76
CA ILE A 131 -8.32 -3.90 8.36
C ILE A 131 -9.12 -3.03 7.38
N ASP A 132 -10.34 -2.62 7.76
CA ASP A 132 -11.16 -1.72 6.92
C ASP A 132 -10.54 -0.32 6.82
N ALA A 133 -9.83 0.13 7.86
CA ALA A 133 -9.04 1.36 7.82
C ALA A 133 -7.82 1.19 6.89
N LEU A 134 -7.07 0.09 7.00
CA LEU A 134 -5.90 -0.15 6.15
C LEU A 134 -6.25 -0.14 4.65
N ARG A 135 -7.46 -0.55 4.26
CA ARG A 135 -7.94 -0.53 2.87
C ARG A 135 -8.17 0.86 2.29
N GLU A 136 -8.51 1.86 3.11
CA GLU A 136 -8.66 3.26 2.66
C GLU A 136 -7.36 4.07 2.81
N LEU A 137 -6.28 3.44 3.27
CA LEU A 137 -5.03 4.13 3.56
C LEU A 137 -4.29 4.59 2.29
N ASP A 138 -4.46 3.91 1.16
CA ASP A 138 -3.82 4.22 -0.13
C ASP A 138 -4.08 5.67 -0.60
N ASP A 139 -5.36 6.05 -0.63
CA ASP A 139 -5.80 7.40 -1.04
C ASP A 139 -5.36 8.44 0.00
N CYS A 140 -5.50 8.11 1.29
CA CYS A 140 -5.10 8.97 2.39
C CYS A 140 -3.61 9.31 2.32
N LEU A 141 -2.75 8.32 2.18
CA LEU A 141 -1.29 8.51 2.10
C LEU A 141 -0.91 9.33 0.88
N SER A 142 -1.48 9.04 -0.29
CA SER A 142 -1.18 9.78 -1.52
C SER A 142 -1.54 11.27 -1.37
N MET A 143 -2.66 11.60 -0.72
CA MET A 143 -3.06 12.99 -0.47
C MET A 143 -2.21 13.69 0.59
N VAL A 144 -1.83 12.98 1.67
CA VAL A 144 -0.94 13.53 2.71
C VAL A 144 0.43 13.86 2.13
N HIS A 145 1.02 12.97 1.33
CA HIS A 145 2.30 13.22 0.67
C HIS A 145 2.20 14.36 -0.36
N LEU A 146 1.07 14.48 -1.05
CA LEU A 146 0.83 15.59 -1.95
C LEU A 146 0.86 16.93 -1.22
N LEU A 147 0.12 17.09 -0.12
CA LEU A 147 0.13 18.33 0.64
C LEU A 147 1.48 18.60 1.33
N ALA A 148 2.19 17.55 1.76
CA ALA A 148 3.51 17.68 2.38
C ALA A 148 4.53 18.33 1.42
N ALA A 149 4.42 18.04 0.12
CA ALA A 149 5.29 18.59 -0.93
C ALA A 149 4.91 20.03 -1.35
N LEU A 150 3.70 20.52 -1.01
CA LEU A 150 3.26 21.85 -1.42
C LEU A 150 3.89 22.96 -0.55
N PRO A 151 4.26 24.11 -1.16
CA PRO A 151 4.67 25.28 -0.40
C PRO A 151 3.48 25.89 0.33
N ALA A 152 3.72 26.49 1.51
CA ALA A 152 2.73 27.28 2.19
C ALA A 152 2.46 28.57 1.40
N GLN A 153 1.31 28.65 0.71
CA GLN A 153 0.85 29.87 0.06
C GLN A 153 -0.37 30.43 0.81
N GLU A 154 -0.22 31.64 1.34
CA GLU A 154 -1.28 32.35 2.08
C GLU A 154 -2.50 32.65 1.21
N SER A 155 -2.30 32.83 -0.11
CA SER A 155 -3.38 33.07 -1.08
C SER A 155 -4.39 31.92 -1.15
N VAL A 156 -3.98 30.69 -0.84
CA VAL A 156 -4.76 29.47 -1.07
C VAL A 156 -5.40 28.93 0.22
N LYS A 157 -5.37 29.68 1.33
CA LYS A 157 -5.89 29.25 2.66
C LYS A 157 -5.22 27.99 3.21
N VAL A 158 -4.05 27.62 2.70
CA VAL A 158 -3.30 26.47 3.21
C VAL A 158 -2.48 26.94 4.41
N GLU A 159 -2.94 26.60 5.61
CA GLU A 159 -2.24 26.93 6.85
C GLU A 159 -0.92 26.15 6.94
N ALA A 160 0.19 26.85 7.19
CA ALA A 160 1.49 26.21 7.38
C ALA A 160 1.45 25.10 8.44
N LYS A 161 0.69 25.30 9.52
CA LYS A 161 0.50 24.31 10.60
C LYS A 161 -0.01 22.95 10.07
N ARG A 162 -0.90 22.95 9.09
CA ARG A 162 -1.45 21.72 8.50
C ARG A 162 -0.41 21.00 7.65
N ILE A 163 0.38 21.75 6.87
CA ILE A 163 1.47 21.18 6.07
C ILE A 163 2.50 20.49 6.97
N HIS A 164 2.91 21.14 8.07
CA HIS A 164 3.86 20.55 9.02
C HIS A 164 3.30 19.28 9.67
N LYS A 165 2.00 19.29 10.03
CA LYS A 165 1.34 18.09 10.55
C LYS A 165 1.28 16.97 9.51
N CYS A 166 1.01 17.28 8.24
CA CYS A 166 1.01 16.29 7.16
C CYS A 166 2.41 15.69 6.95
N ARG A 167 3.46 16.51 6.94
CA ARG A 167 4.86 16.06 6.88
C ARG A 167 5.20 15.13 8.03
N ARG A 168 4.84 15.52 9.26
CA ARG A 168 5.05 14.70 10.44
C ARG A 168 4.35 13.35 10.33
N LEU A 169 3.06 13.33 9.97
CA LEU A 169 2.29 12.10 9.81
C LEU A 169 2.85 11.19 8.69
N SER A 170 3.33 11.76 7.57
CA SER A 170 3.97 10.99 6.51
C SER A 170 5.30 10.37 6.96
N HIS A 171 6.12 11.12 7.72
CA HIS A 171 7.39 10.61 8.22
C HIS A 171 7.19 9.56 9.32
N GLU A 172 6.20 9.72 10.20
CA GLU A 172 5.79 8.70 11.17
C GLU A 172 5.42 7.38 10.47
N TRP A 173 4.61 7.45 9.40
CA TRP A 173 4.25 6.29 8.60
C TRP A 173 5.46 5.62 7.94
N GLN A 174 6.31 6.42 7.28
CA GLN A 174 7.54 5.93 6.64
C GLN A 174 8.50 5.31 7.65
N ALA A 175 8.65 5.89 8.84
CA ALA A 175 9.54 5.37 9.86
C ALA A 175 9.01 4.07 10.49
N PHE A 176 7.69 3.92 10.65
CA PHE A 176 7.06 2.65 11.01
C PHE A 176 7.39 1.54 10.00
N ILE A 177 7.26 1.82 8.70
CA ILE A 177 7.59 0.84 7.65
C ILE A 177 9.08 0.50 7.66
N SER A 178 9.93 1.52 7.83
CA SER A 178 11.38 1.34 7.91
C SER A 178 11.76 0.38 9.04
N ARG A 179 11.19 0.57 10.22
CA ARG A 179 11.42 -0.27 11.40
C ARG A 179 10.92 -1.70 11.24
N THR A 180 9.81 -1.89 10.53
CA THR A 180 9.17 -3.21 10.35
C THR A 180 9.63 -3.95 9.09
N HIS A 181 10.44 -3.32 8.23
CA HIS A 181 10.91 -3.90 6.96
C HIS A 181 9.78 -4.42 6.05
N LYS A 182 8.63 -3.72 6.07
CA LYS A 182 7.40 -4.11 5.35
C LYS A 182 7.28 -3.54 3.92
N LEU A 183 8.30 -2.85 3.43
CA LEU A 183 8.33 -2.31 2.07
C LEU A 183 8.59 -3.44 1.06
N ARG A 184 7.79 -3.53 -0.01
CA ARG A 184 7.84 -4.64 -0.97
C ARG A 184 8.25 -4.22 -2.38
N LYS A 185 7.66 -3.14 -2.90
CA LYS A 185 7.93 -2.63 -4.26
C LYS A 185 8.10 -1.13 -4.24
N VAL A 186 8.99 -0.62 -5.09
CA VAL A 186 9.20 0.81 -5.29
C VAL A 186 9.37 1.11 -6.77
N PHE A 187 8.66 2.10 -7.30
CA PHE A 187 8.77 2.43 -8.73
C PHE A 187 8.81 3.93 -8.96
N ILE A 188 9.82 4.40 -9.69
CA ILE A 188 9.93 5.80 -10.07
C ILE A 188 9.16 6.04 -11.37
N SER A 189 8.27 7.03 -11.34
CA SER A 189 7.54 7.50 -12.51
C SER A 189 7.71 9.01 -12.67
N VAL A 190 7.27 9.53 -13.81
CA VAL A 190 7.24 10.97 -14.09
C VAL A 190 6.34 11.72 -13.09
N LYS A 191 5.28 11.07 -12.59
CA LYS A 191 4.35 11.67 -11.62
C LYS A 191 4.93 11.76 -10.20
N GLY A 192 5.88 10.90 -9.86
CA GLY A 192 6.33 10.66 -8.50
C GLY A 192 6.79 9.22 -8.31
N ILE A 193 6.99 8.84 -7.06
CA ILE A 193 7.51 7.55 -6.63
C ILE A 193 6.36 6.75 -6.01
N TYR A 194 6.09 5.58 -6.59
CA TYR A 194 5.11 4.64 -6.05
C TYR A 194 5.81 3.73 -5.04
N HIS A 195 5.23 3.64 -3.86
CA HIS A 195 5.66 2.71 -2.82
C HIS A 195 4.55 1.71 -2.56
N GLN A 196 4.90 0.44 -2.38
CA GLN A 196 3.98 -0.60 -1.94
C GLN A 196 4.53 -1.28 -0.69
N ALA A 197 3.77 -1.26 0.38
CA ALA A 197 4.07 -1.96 1.62
C ALA A 197 2.96 -2.97 1.96
N GLU A 198 3.31 -3.97 2.74
CA GLU A 198 2.38 -5.02 3.18
C GLU A 198 2.26 -4.99 4.70
N VAL A 199 1.08 -4.61 5.19
CA VAL A 199 0.80 -4.46 6.63
C VAL A 199 -0.41 -5.33 6.96
N GLU A 200 -0.25 -6.27 7.91
CA GLU A 200 -1.31 -7.21 8.34
C GLU A 200 -1.98 -7.95 7.15
N GLY A 201 -1.19 -8.32 6.13
CA GLY A 201 -1.67 -8.99 4.92
C GLY A 201 -2.39 -8.09 3.91
N GLN A 202 -2.54 -6.79 4.18
CA GLN A 202 -3.08 -5.81 3.23
C GLN A 202 -1.92 -5.12 2.51
N LYS A 203 -1.95 -5.17 1.16
CA LYS A 203 -1.02 -4.42 0.31
C LYS A 203 -1.53 -3.00 0.16
N ILE A 204 -0.69 -2.04 0.53
CA ILE A 204 -0.98 -0.62 0.57
C ILE A 204 -0.06 0.06 -0.43
N THR A 205 -0.62 0.75 -1.41
CA THR A 205 0.13 1.39 -2.50
C THR A 205 -0.15 2.88 -2.51
N TRP A 206 0.87 3.71 -2.35
CA TRP A 206 0.72 5.17 -2.37
C TRP A 206 1.75 5.85 -3.27
N LEU A 207 1.40 7.06 -3.72
CA LEU A 207 2.24 7.89 -4.56
C LEU A 207 2.81 9.05 -3.74
N ALA A 208 4.14 9.13 -3.66
CA ALA A 208 4.85 10.30 -3.18
C ALA A 208 5.26 11.16 -4.38
N PRO A 209 4.75 12.39 -4.53
CA PRO A 209 5.17 13.25 -5.65
C PRO A 209 6.64 13.67 -5.49
N HIS A 210 7.27 14.01 -6.61
CA HIS A 210 8.59 14.65 -6.58
C HIS A 210 8.49 16.03 -5.94
N SER A 211 9.49 16.42 -5.16
CA SER A 211 9.58 17.69 -4.41
C SER A 211 9.85 18.90 -5.32
N LEU A 212 9.08 19.02 -6.39
CA LEU A 212 9.11 20.10 -7.38
C LEU A 212 8.06 21.17 -7.02
N ARG A 213 8.33 22.42 -7.39
CA ARG A 213 7.37 23.52 -7.20
C ARG A 213 6.18 23.32 -8.14
N GLN A 214 5.05 22.91 -7.57
CA GLN A 214 3.79 22.75 -8.30
C GLN A 214 3.00 24.07 -8.29
N ALA A 215 2.44 24.46 -9.43
CA ALA A 215 1.48 25.56 -9.52
C ALA A 215 0.07 24.99 -9.27
N LEU A 216 -0.61 25.49 -8.24
CA LEU A 216 -1.96 25.04 -7.88
C LEU A 216 -3.01 25.83 -8.67
N THR A 217 -4.07 25.16 -9.12
CA THR A 217 -5.28 25.79 -9.66
C THR A 217 -6.35 25.91 -8.57
N ASP A 218 -6.95 27.09 -8.43
CA ASP A 218 -7.77 27.46 -7.27
C ASP A 218 -9.10 26.68 -7.10
N GLU A 219 -9.61 26.05 -8.17
CA GLU A 219 -11.03 25.65 -8.26
C GLU A 219 -11.42 24.47 -7.34
N ASP A 220 -10.48 23.63 -6.89
CA ASP A 220 -10.78 22.40 -6.12
C ASP A 220 -10.16 22.32 -4.71
N LEU A 221 -9.35 23.30 -4.31
CA LEU A 221 -8.59 23.22 -3.04
C LEU A 221 -9.48 23.16 -1.79
N THR A 222 -10.64 23.80 -1.81
CA THR A 222 -11.55 23.74 -0.64
C THR A 222 -12.04 22.32 -0.38
N VAL A 223 -12.31 21.54 -1.44
CA VAL A 223 -12.73 20.15 -1.29
C VAL A 223 -11.55 19.30 -0.80
N ILE A 224 -10.38 19.47 -1.40
CA ILE A 224 -9.14 18.78 -1.00
C ILE A 224 -8.83 19.04 0.48
N LEU A 225 -8.89 20.30 0.93
CA LEU A 225 -8.64 20.67 2.33
C LEU A 225 -9.64 20.03 3.30
N ASN A 226 -10.90 19.82 2.89
CA ASN A 226 -11.88 19.11 3.72
C ASN A 226 -11.56 17.61 3.83
N PHE A 227 -11.13 16.97 2.74
CA PHE A 227 -10.65 15.58 2.79
C PHE A 227 -9.41 15.45 3.68
N MET A 228 -8.50 16.41 3.56
CA MET A 228 -7.26 16.43 4.33
C MET A 228 -7.50 16.54 5.82
N GLU A 229 -8.46 17.35 6.25
CA GLU A 229 -8.81 17.43 7.67
C GLU A 229 -9.28 16.08 8.24
N PHE A 230 -10.03 15.31 7.45
CA PHE A 230 -10.43 13.96 7.81
C PHE A 230 -9.22 13.01 7.82
N TYR A 231 -8.41 13.02 6.76
CA TYR A 231 -7.25 12.16 6.61
C TYR A 231 -6.16 12.41 7.65
N GLU A 232 -5.95 13.65 8.09
CA GLU A 232 -5.04 13.96 9.19
C GLU A 232 -5.44 13.25 10.49
N THR A 233 -6.73 13.29 10.83
CA THR A 233 -7.23 12.59 12.02
C THR A 233 -7.20 11.07 11.84
N PHE A 234 -7.57 10.58 10.65
CA PHE A 234 -7.58 9.17 10.32
C PHE A 234 -6.19 8.54 10.36
N LEU A 235 -5.20 9.14 9.69
CA LEU A 235 -3.82 8.68 9.71
C LEU A 235 -3.23 8.74 11.12
N GLY A 236 -3.62 9.73 11.93
CA GLY A 236 -3.24 9.79 13.35
C GLY A 236 -3.75 8.59 14.16
N PHE A 237 -4.98 8.12 13.93
CA PHE A 237 -5.52 6.91 14.58
C PHE A 237 -4.80 5.64 14.10
N VAL A 238 -4.50 5.56 12.80
CA VAL A 238 -3.79 4.41 12.22
C VAL A 238 -2.37 4.34 12.79
N ASN A 239 -1.61 5.44 12.76
CA ASN A 239 -0.27 5.51 13.34
C ASN A 239 -0.30 5.20 14.84
N PHE A 240 -1.28 5.70 15.60
CA PHE A 240 -1.41 5.36 17.02
C PHE A 240 -1.54 3.84 17.24
N HIS A 241 -2.41 3.17 16.50
CA HIS A 241 -2.59 1.71 16.60
C HIS A 241 -1.32 0.95 16.19
N LEU A 242 -0.67 1.37 15.10
CA LEU A 242 0.54 0.74 14.59
C LEU A 242 1.73 0.90 15.54
N TYR A 243 1.95 2.09 16.11
CA TYR A 243 3.01 2.29 17.10
C TYR A 243 2.73 1.50 18.38
N HIS A 244 1.47 1.41 18.80
CA HIS A 244 1.09 0.57 19.94
C HIS A 244 1.34 -0.92 19.68
N SER A 245 1.17 -1.39 18.43
CA SER A 245 1.49 -2.78 18.06
C SER A 245 2.99 -3.12 18.20
N ILE A 246 3.87 -2.12 18.11
CA ILE A 246 5.32 -2.25 18.33
C ILE A 246 5.70 -1.85 19.78
N ASN A 247 4.72 -1.64 20.67
CA ASN A 247 4.92 -1.21 22.06
C ASN A 247 5.65 0.13 22.22
N LEU A 248 5.42 1.07 21.29
CA LEU A 248 6.02 2.40 21.34
C LEU A 248 5.00 3.45 21.74
N LYS A 249 5.49 4.48 22.42
CA LYS A 249 4.67 5.63 22.82
C LYS A 249 4.40 6.51 21.59
N TYR A 250 3.14 6.93 21.46
CA TYR A 250 2.70 7.84 20.42
C TYR A 250 2.05 9.08 21.05
N PRO A 251 2.30 10.31 20.54
CA PRO A 251 3.22 10.64 19.44
C PRO A 251 4.70 10.46 19.79
N PRO A 252 5.58 10.14 18.81
CA PRO A 252 7.02 10.04 19.04
C PRO A 252 7.60 11.41 19.41
N ILE A 253 8.55 11.44 20.34
CA ILE A 253 9.23 12.67 20.77
C ILE A 253 10.49 12.81 19.93
N LEU A 254 10.56 13.86 19.12
CA LEU A 254 11.69 14.11 18.22
C LEU A 254 12.64 15.14 18.79
N ASP A 255 13.92 15.00 18.41
CA ASP A 255 14.93 16.00 18.71
C ASP A 255 14.67 17.27 17.89
N PRO A 256 14.44 18.44 18.52
CA PRO A 256 14.09 19.66 17.81
C PRO A 256 15.21 20.16 16.88
N LYS A 257 16.45 19.76 17.15
CA LYS A 257 17.61 20.07 16.30
C LYS A 257 17.56 19.31 14.97
N LEU A 258 17.20 18.02 15.01
CA LEU A 258 17.10 17.21 13.79
C LEU A 258 15.84 17.56 12.99
N GLU A 259 14.76 17.95 13.67
CA GLU A 259 13.55 18.48 13.04
C GLU A 259 13.81 19.80 12.29
N ALA A 260 14.58 20.71 12.90
CA ALA A 260 14.99 21.96 12.24
C ALA A 260 15.85 21.73 10.98
N LEU A 261 16.58 20.60 10.91
CA LEU A 261 17.40 20.19 9.77
C LEU A 261 16.62 19.34 8.74
N ALA A 262 15.30 19.26 8.88
CA ALA A 262 14.38 18.45 8.06
C ALA A 262 14.76 16.96 8.00
N ALA A 263 15.45 16.46 9.03
CA ALA A 263 15.92 15.08 9.15
C ALA A 263 14.96 14.24 10.00
N ASP A 264 13.66 14.50 9.89
CA ASP A 264 12.60 13.91 10.73
C ASP A 264 12.60 12.37 10.70
N LEU A 265 12.79 11.78 9.52
CA LEU A 265 12.90 10.32 9.35
C LEU A 265 14.06 9.72 10.15
N TYR A 266 15.20 10.41 10.15
CA TYR A 266 16.39 9.97 10.87
C TYR A 266 16.25 10.18 12.38
N ALA A 267 15.64 11.30 12.79
CA ALA A 267 15.28 11.56 14.19
C ALA A 267 14.32 10.48 14.72
N LEU A 268 13.33 10.10 13.92
CA LEU A 268 12.40 9.01 14.22
C LEU A 268 13.15 7.69 14.36
N SER A 269 14.04 7.35 13.42
CA SER A 269 14.89 6.15 13.52
C SER A 269 15.66 6.10 14.84
N ARG A 270 16.30 7.20 15.24
CA ARG A 270 17.01 7.30 16.53
C ARG A 270 16.07 7.16 17.73
N TYR A 271 14.86 7.69 17.65
CA TYR A 271 13.85 7.53 18.69
C TYR A 271 13.45 6.06 18.88
N PHE A 272 13.30 5.30 17.79
CA PHE A 272 13.09 3.85 17.86
C PHE A 272 14.25 3.14 18.57
N ASP A 273 15.49 3.51 18.26
CA ASP A 273 16.68 2.91 18.86
C ASP A 273 16.76 3.16 20.37
N ALA A 274 16.51 4.39 20.80
CA ALA A 274 16.54 4.75 22.22
C ALA A 274 15.51 3.96 23.06
N ASN A 275 14.32 3.73 22.52
CA ASN A 275 13.27 2.96 23.19
C ASN A 275 13.54 1.45 23.21
N SER A 276 14.18 0.90 22.16
CA SER A 276 14.59 -0.51 22.14
C SER A 276 15.62 -0.82 23.23
N ARG A 277 16.61 0.06 23.43
CA ARG A 277 17.62 -0.05 24.49
C ARG A 277 17.03 0.09 25.88
N THR A 278 16.08 1.01 26.05
CA THR A 278 15.37 1.21 27.34
C THR A 278 14.50 0.00 27.70
N SER A 279 14.02 -0.76 26.72
CA SER A 279 13.21 -1.97 26.97
C SER A 279 14.03 -3.20 27.37
N LEU A 280 15.33 -3.25 27.00
CA LEU A 280 16.25 -4.32 27.40
C LEU A 280 16.83 -4.14 28.80
N LEU A 281 16.87 -2.90 29.30
CA LEU A 281 17.25 -2.58 30.68
C LEU A 281 16.00 -2.55 31.56
N GLY A 282 15.55 -3.73 32.00
CA GLY A 282 14.51 -3.83 33.04
C GLY A 282 14.93 -3.11 34.34
N PRO A 283 13.97 -2.68 35.18
CA PRO A 283 14.24 -1.90 36.38
C PRO A 283 14.90 -2.78 37.45
N GLN A 284 16.24 -2.75 37.51
CA GLN A 284 16.95 -3.29 38.67
C GLN A 284 16.82 -2.33 39.85
N THR A 285 16.41 -2.91 40.96
CA THR A 285 16.05 -2.27 42.23
C THR A 285 17.23 -1.58 42.92
N SER A 286 16.97 -0.35 43.37
CA SER A 286 17.46 0.30 44.60
C SER A 286 18.94 0.18 45.00
N GLY A 287 19.67 1.29 44.83
CA GLY A 287 20.79 1.69 45.69
C GLY A 287 20.46 3.01 46.37
N SER A 288 20.19 2.96 47.68
CA SER A 288 19.86 4.08 48.55
C SER A 288 21.02 5.06 48.73
N PHE A 289 20.80 6.37 48.55
CA PHE A 289 21.55 7.43 49.22
C PHE A 289 20.64 8.62 49.58
N GLY A 290 20.44 8.79 50.89
CA GLY A 290 20.59 10.07 51.60
C GLY A 290 19.60 11.20 51.33
N SER A 291 18.70 11.42 52.28
CA SER A 291 17.89 12.63 52.45
C SER A 291 18.71 13.91 52.59
N GLY A 292 18.42 14.91 51.75
CA GLY A 292 18.81 16.31 51.92
C GLY A 292 17.93 17.19 51.02
N GLU A 293 17.23 18.15 51.61
CA GLU A 293 16.36 19.10 50.92
C GLU A 293 17.17 20.00 49.99
N ILE A 294 16.91 19.93 48.68
CA ILE A 294 17.40 20.88 47.66
C ILE A 294 16.29 21.11 46.62
N ASP A 295 16.10 22.38 46.27
CA ASP A 295 15.02 22.99 45.49
C ASP A 295 14.62 22.32 44.17
N ALA A 296 13.34 22.47 43.83
CA ALA A 296 12.68 21.83 42.68
C ALA A 296 13.19 22.28 41.30
N GLU A 297 13.83 23.46 41.20
CA GLU A 297 14.36 23.98 39.92
C GLU A 297 15.73 23.37 39.55
N GLN A 298 16.57 23.06 40.54
CA GLN A 298 17.88 22.43 40.31
C GLN A 298 17.76 20.95 39.93
N LYS A 299 16.67 20.27 40.33
CA LYS A 299 16.37 18.89 39.90
C LYS A 299 16.07 18.76 38.41
N SER A 300 15.49 19.79 37.79
CA SER A 300 15.26 19.82 36.34
C SER A 300 16.55 20.04 35.55
N GLU A 301 17.42 20.94 36.01
CA GLU A 301 18.72 21.18 35.35
C GLU A 301 19.69 20.02 35.54
N LEU A 302 19.72 19.39 36.72
CA LEU A 302 20.53 18.18 36.93
C LEU A 302 20.00 16.99 36.14
N ARG A 303 18.67 16.85 35.94
CA ARG A 303 18.11 15.83 35.03
C ARG A 303 18.43 16.11 33.57
N LEU A 304 18.40 17.37 33.13
CA LEU A 304 18.77 17.74 31.77
C LEU A 304 20.28 17.59 31.52
N ALA A 305 21.11 17.90 32.52
CA ALA A 305 22.56 17.68 32.49
C ALA A 305 22.91 16.18 32.53
N GLN A 306 22.17 15.37 33.30
CA GLN A 306 22.33 13.91 33.36
C GLN A 306 21.86 13.21 32.08
N LEU A 307 20.86 13.76 31.39
CA LEU A 307 20.46 13.33 30.04
C LEU A 307 21.48 13.77 28.96
N GLN A 308 22.16 14.91 29.15
CA GLN A 308 23.26 15.33 28.27
C GLN A 308 24.54 14.52 28.47
N LEU A 309 24.81 13.98 29.66
CA LEU A 309 25.99 13.16 29.96
C LEU A 309 25.85 11.68 29.60
N GLN A 310 24.65 11.21 29.21
CA GLN A 310 24.40 9.81 28.82
C GLN A 310 24.34 9.57 27.30
N LEU A 311 24.68 10.57 26.49
CA LEU A 311 24.89 10.40 25.05
C LEU A 311 26.39 10.19 24.78
N PRO A 312 26.83 9.01 24.30
CA PRO A 312 28.21 8.85 23.87
C PRO A 312 28.52 9.80 22.71
N LEU A 313 29.56 10.61 22.88
CA LEU A 313 30.32 11.22 21.79
C LEU A 313 30.95 10.09 20.97
N ASP A 314 30.75 10.14 19.66
CA ASP A 314 31.52 9.52 18.58
C ASP A 314 32.03 8.08 18.82
N GLU A 315 31.23 7.08 18.46
CA GLU A 315 31.71 5.69 18.24
C GLU A 315 30.87 5.01 17.12
N PRO A 316 31.45 4.74 15.93
CA PRO A 316 30.79 3.96 14.87
C PRO A 316 30.60 2.48 15.25
N THR A 317 31.18 2.05 16.36
CA THR A 317 31.19 0.68 16.88
C THR A 317 29.85 0.30 17.55
N ALA A 318 29.10 1.28 18.07
CA ALA A 318 27.77 1.04 18.66
C ALA A 318 26.70 0.61 17.64
N LEU A 319 26.99 0.73 16.34
CA LEU A 319 26.16 0.24 15.23
C LEU A 319 26.42 -1.24 14.90
N MET A 320 27.59 -1.81 15.25
CA MET A 320 27.89 -3.23 15.00
C MET A 320 27.04 -4.15 15.90
N HIS A 321 26.78 -3.75 17.15
CA HIS A 321 25.93 -4.51 18.07
C HIS A 321 24.42 -4.35 17.83
N LEU A 322 23.99 -3.59 16.79
CA LEU A 322 22.58 -3.38 16.44
C LEU A 322 21.96 -4.49 15.60
N PHE A 323 22.72 -5.51 15.21
CA PHE A 323 22.27 -6.58 14.31
C PHE A 323 22.21 -7.97 14.94
N GLU A 324 22.65 -8.14 16.18
CA GLU A 324 22.65 -9.45 16.87
C GLU A 324 21.44 -9.63 17.81
N ASP A 325 20.99 -8.63 18.55
CA ASP A 325 20.03 -8.86 19.65
C ASP A 325 18.61 -8.33 19.42
N ALA A 326 17.99 -8.82 18.35
CA ALA A 326 16.53 -8.83 18.21
C ALA A 326 15.99 -10.26 18.07
N ALA A 327 16.56 -11.21 18.82
CA ALA A 327 16.03 -12.55 19.03
C ALA A 327 14.78 -12.53 19.93
N CYS A 328 13.79 -11.69 19.58
CA CYS A 328 12.47 -11.69 20.21
C CYS A 328 11.48 -12.32 19.24
N LYS A 329 11.37 -13.66 19.32
CA LYS A 329 10.35 -14.51 18.67
C LYS A 329 10.27 -14.35 17.15
N ASP A 330 11.33 -14.78 16.46
CA ASP A 330 11.41 -14.89 15.00
C ASP A 330 10.53 -16.02 14.39
N GLU A 331 9.51 -16.53 15.09
CA GLU A 331 8.69 -17.64 14.58
C GLU A 331 7.51 -17.17 13.70
N ASP A 332 7.04 -15.92 13.87
CA ASP A 332 5.86 -15.39 13.17
C ASP A 332 6.17 -14.38 12.05
N GLU A 333 7.44 -14.08 11.75
CA GLU A 333 7.79 -13.12 10.69
C GLU A 333 7.80 -13.76 9.30
N ASP A 334 7.03 -13.19 8.36
CA ASP A 334 6.99 -13.59 6.94
C ASP A 334 8.40 -13.72 6.34
N GLU A 335 8.67 -14.80 5.60
CA GLU A 335 9.95 -15.06 4.92
C GLU A 335 10.41 -13.85 4.09
N ASP A 336 9.47 -13.23 3.37
CA ASP A 336 9.67 -12.00 2.59
C ASP A 336 10.26 -10.84 3.41
N THR A 337 9.82 -10.67 4.67
CA THR A 337 10.32 -9.60 5.54
C THR A 337 11.76 -9.86 5.97
N ARG A 338 12.13 -11.14 6.16
CA ARG A 338 13.51 -11.55 6.50
C ARG A 338 14.46 -11.31 5.33
N GLU A 339 14.04 -11.62 4.10
CA GLU A 339 14.79 -11.29 2.88
C GLU A 339 15.03 -9.78 2.78
N CYS A 340 13.97 -8.97 2.95
CA CYS A 340 14.07 -7.51 2.87
C CYS A 340 15.01 -6.92 3.93
N LYS A 341 14.96 -7.44 5.17
CA LYS A 341 15.84 -7.00 6.28
C LYS A 341 17.32 -7.30 6.02
N LYS A 342 17.62 -8.38 5.27
CA LYS A 342 19.00 -8.83 5.00
C LYS A 342 19.62 -8.15 3.77
N LEU A 343 18.82 -7.57 2.87
CA LEU A 343 19.26 -7.12 1.55
C LEU A 343 20.44 -6.13 1.59
N PHE A 344 20.39 -5.11 2.46
CA PHE A 344 21.46 -4.12 2.61
C PHE A 344 22.19 -4.22 3.95
N LYS A 345 22.15 -5.40 4.60
CA LYS A 345 22.84 -5.60 5.88
C LYS A 345 24.33 -5.30 5.74
N ASN A 346 24.88 -4.53 6.68
CA ASN A 346 26.27 -4.06 6.72
C ASN A 346 26.70 -3.12 5.58
N MET A 347 25.79 -2.68 4.71
CA MET A 347 26.11 -1.70 3.68
C MET A 347 25.95 -0.27 4.21
N LYS A 348 26.96 0.56 3.95
CA LYS A 348 26.94 2.00 4.25
C LYS A 348 26.84 2.80 2.96
N PHE A 349 25.78 3.58 2.85
CA PHE A 349 25.47 4.45 1.73
C PHE A 349 25.72 5.92 2.07
N PHE A 350 26.32 6.64 1.13
CA PHE A 350 26.45 8.10 1.18
C PHE A 350 25.67 8.75 0.03
N LEU A 351 24.79 9.70 0.35
CA LEU A 351 23.98 10.44 -0.61
C LEU A 351 24.59 11.80 -0.92
N SER A 352 24.94 12.03 -2.18
CA SER A 352 25.35 13.35 -2.66
C SER A 352 24.17 14.32 -2.76
N ARG A 353 24.45 15.64 -2.70
CA ARG A 353 23.46 16.72 -2.66
C ARG A 353 22.38 16.72 -3.74
N GLU A 354 22.65 16.17 -4.92
CA GLU A 354 21.72 16.19 -6.07
C GLU A 354 20.63 15.14 -6.01
N VAL A 355 20.89 14.07 -5.25
CA VAL A 355 20.03 12.91 -5.23
C VAL A 355 18.80 13.20 -4.35
N PRO A 356 17.59 12.72 -4.70
CA PRO A 356 16.40 12.93 -3.87
C PRO A 356 16.55 12.27 -2.49
N ARG A 357 16.99 13.05 -1.50
CA ARG A 357 17.28 12.61 -0.12
C ARG A 357 16.11 11.89 0.53
N GLU A 358 14.91 12.47 0.48
CA GLU A 358 13.74 11.98 1.21
C GLU A 358 13.37 10.53 0.82
N SER A 359 13.44 10.20 -0.48
CA SER A 359 13.08 8.87 -0.96
C SER A 359 14.13 7.82 -0.56
N LEU A 360 15.41 8.09 -0.75
CA LEU A 360 16.47 7.13 -0.43
C LEU A 360 16.68 6.97 1.08
N LEU A 361 16.48 8.04 1.85
CA LEU A 361 16.49 7.99 3.31
C LEU A 361 15.36 7.12 3.87
N PHE A 362 14.26 6.97 3.14
CA PHE A 362 13.20 6.03 3.47
C PHE A 362 13.50 4.61 3.00
N VAL A 363 13.91 4.44 1.73
CA VAL A 363 14.08 3.12 1.13
C VAL A 363 15.27 2.37 1.73
N ILE A 364 16.45 2.97 1.85
CA ILE A 364 17.67 2.27 2.27
C ILE A 364 17.53 1.67 3.69
N PRO A 365 17.08 2.42 4.71
CA PRO A 365 16.87 1.87 6.05
C PRO A 365 15.76 0.81 6.11
N ALA A 366 14.72 0.93 5.26
CA ALA A 366 13.66 -0.07 5.19
C ALA A 366 14.16 -1.46 4.71
N PHE A 367 15.34 -1.53 4.10
CA PHE A 367 16.01 -2.78 3.70
C PHE A 367 17.28 -3.09 4.53
N GLY A 368 17.45 -2.42 5.68
CA GLY A 368 18.52 -2.70 6.64
C GLY A 368 19.86 -2.02 6.36
N GLY A 369 19.91 -1.08 5.41
CA GLY A 369 21.13 -0.33 5.08
C GLY A 369 21.31 0.93 5.94
N MET A 370 22.57 1.32 6.16
CA MET A 370 22.90 2.60 6.80
C MET A 370 23.05 3.69 5.75
N VAL A 371 22.50 4.87 6.02
CA VAL A 371 22.52 5.99 5.07
C VAL A 371 22.98 7.27 5.75
N SER A 372 23.87 7.99 5.08
CA SER A 372 24.25 9.36 5.41
C SER A 372 24.08 10.26 4.19
N TRP A 373 24.03 11.56 4.42
CA TRP A 373 23.89 12.57 3.37
C TRP A 373 24.88 13.70 3.59
N GLU A 374 25.13 14.45 2.52
CA GLU A 374 25.90 15.68 2.58
C GLU A 374 25.08 16.80 3.28
N GLY A 375 25.54 17.24 4.46
CA GLY A 375 24.96 18.37 5.19
C GLY A 375 24.95 18.20 6.72
N ASP A 376 24.50 19.24 7.42
CA ASP A 376 24.39 19.23 8.87
C ASP A 376 23.32 18.21 9.34
N GLY A 377 23.61 17.51 10.45
CA GLY A 377 22.75 16.47 11.02
C GLY A 377 22.94 15.06 10.44
N ALA A 378 23.89 14.89 9.52
CA ALA A 378 24.25 13.58 8.96
C ALA A 378 25.00 12.69 9.98
N PRO A 379 24.79 11.35 9.96
CA PRO A 379 25.46 10.43 10.88
C PRO A 379 26.98 10.34 10.69
N PHE A 380 27.46 10.37 9.45
CA PHE A 380 28.86 10.21 9.09
C PHE A 380 29.23 11.07 7.88
N LYS A 381 30.48 11.51 7.77
CA LYS A 381 30.93 12.49 6.76
C LYS A 381 31.40 11.79 5.48
N GLU A 382 31.54 12.54 4.40
CA GLU A 382 32.07 12.02 3.13
C GLU A 382 33.50 11.45 3.27
N SER A 383 34.28 11.88 4.26
CA SER A 383 35.65 11.41 4.48
C SER A 383 35.75 9.99 5.07
N ASP A 384 34.65 9.38 5.50
CA ASP A 384 34.72 8.12 6.26
C ASP A 384 35.01 6.90 5.37
N GLU A 385 36.11 6.20 5.64
CA GLU A 385 36.55 5.05 4.83
C GLU A 385 35.61 3.84 4.91
N THR A 386 34.75 3.78 5.93
CA THR A 386 33.78 2.69 6.13
C THR A 386 32.61 2.71 5.13
N ILE A 387 32.48 3.78 4.33
CA ILE A 387 31.43 3.90 3.31
C ILE A 387 31.70 2.90 2.18
N THR A 388 30.69 2.11 1.84
CA THR A 388 30.79 1.10 0.77
C THR A 388 30.31 1.64 -0.57
N HIS A 389 29.18 2.37 -0.57
CA HIS A 389 28.50 2.81 -1.78
C HIS A 389 28.22 4.31 -1.70
N GLN A 390 28.56 5.05 -2.76
CA GLN A 390 28.27 6.47 -2.88
C GLN A 390 27.30 6.69 -4.04
N ILE A 391 26.13 7.25 -3.73
CA ILE A 391 25.06 7.46 -4.71
C ILE A 391 25.20 8.87 -5.30
N VAL A 392 25.41 8.92 -6.62
CA VAL A 392 25.71 10.16 -7.36
C VAL A 392 24.89 10.20 -8.65
N ASP A 393 24.35 11.38 -8.97
CA ASP A 393 23.57 11.62 -10.20
C ASP A 393 24.25 12.71 -11.07
N ARG A 394 25.58 12.61 -11.22
CA ARG A 394 26.41 13.46 -12.10
C ARG A 394 26.92 12.66 -13.29
N PRO A 395 27.24 13.31 -14.42
CA PRO A 395 27.96 12.64 -15.50
C PRO A 395 29.41 12.29 -15.11
N THR A 396 30.04 13.09 -14.24
CA THR A 396 31.42 12.88 -13.79
C THR A 396 31.56 13.20 -12.31
N GLN A 397 32.40 12.41 -11.63
CA GLN A 397 32.78 12.61 -10.23
C GLN A 397 34.26 12.99 -10.17
N SER A 398 34.58 14.14 -9.57
CA SER A 398 35.96 14.67 -9.49
C SER A 398 36.82 13.95 -8.44
N HIS A 399 36.26 13.72 -7.25
CA HIS A 399 36.94 13.00 -6.18
C HIS A 399 36.37 11.59 -6.05
N LYS A 400 37.20 10.59 -6.38
CA LYS A 400 36.87 9.17 -6.25
C LYS A 400 37.75 8.52 -5.20
N PHE A 401 37.13 7.84 -4.25
CA PHE A 401 37.81 6.94 -3.33
C PHE A 401 37.83 5.53 -3.95
N LEU A 402 38.99 4.86 -3.95
CA LEU A 402 39.13 3.53 -4.57
C LEU A 402 38.36 2.44 -3.79
N SER A 403 38.12 2.66 -2.50
CA SER A 403 37.37 1.73 -1.64
C SER A 403 35.85 1.78 -1.84
N ARG A 404 35.35 2.67 -2.70
CA ARG A 404 33.92 2.96 -2.83
C ARG A 404 33.39 2.71 -4.22
N ASP A 405 32.18 2.15 -4.26
CA ASP A 405 31.41 2.00 -5.49
C ASP A 405 30.53 3.22 -5.73
N TYR A 406 30.75 3.87 -6.87
CA TYR A 406 29.98 5.03 -7.31
C TYR A 406 28.84 4.60 -8.23
N VAL A 407 27.61 4.68 -7.73
CA VAL A 407 26.42 4.17 -8.43
C VAL A 407 25.33 5.24 -8.57
N GLN A 408 24.52 5.10 -9.62
CA GLN A 408 23.33 5.93 -9.84
C GLN A 408 22.19 5.54 -8.90
N PRO A 409 21.29 6.47 -8.53
CA PRO A 409 20.19 6.19 -7.61
C PRO A 409 19.24 5.08 -8.10
N GLN A 410 19.12 4.90 -9.42
CA GLN A 410 18.28 3.85 -10.00
C GLN A 410 18.67 2.44 -9.50
N TRP A 411 19.96 2.20 -9.24
CA TRP A 411 20.47 0.92 -8.75
C TRP A 411 19.77 0.46 -7.47
N VAL A 412 19.54 1.39 -6.52
CA VAL A 412 18.86 1.06 -5.25
C VAL A 412 17.45 0.56 -5.51
N PHE A 413 16.69 1.25 -6.36
CA PHE A 413 15.29 0.89 -6.66
C PHE A 413 15.20 -0.45 -7.42
N ASP A 414 16.11 -0.69 -8.36
CA ASP A 414 16.15 -1.94 -9.11
C ASP A 414 16.56 -3.12 -8.21
N CYS A 415 17.52 -2.93 -7.28
CA CYS A 415 17.89 -3.93 -6.27
C CYS A 415 16.72 -4.29 -5.36
N VAL A 416 15.99 -3.28 -4.90
CA VAL A 416 14.82 -3.44 -4.03
C VAL A 416 13.73 -4.27 -4.72
N ASN A 417 13.40 -3.95 -5.98
CA ASN A 417 12.35 -4.66 -6.71
C ASN A 417 12.72 -6.09 -7.07
N THR A 418 14.01 -6.33 -7.34
CA THR A 418 14.54 -7.67 -7.68
C THR A 418 14.84 -8.51 -6.43
N ARG A 419 14.91 -7.86 -5.26
CA ARG A 419 15.30 -8.41 -3.95
C ARG A 419 16.72 -9.00 -3.94
N ILE A 420 17.60 -8.53 -4.82
CA ILE A 420 18.98 -8.99 -4.96
C ILE A 420 19.88 -7.79 -5.19
N ILE A 421 21.11 -7.87 -4.70
CA ILE A 421 22.15 -6.88 -4.98
C ILE A 421 22.59 -7.03 -6.43
N LEU A 422 22.28 -6.04 -7.27
CA LEU A 422 22.62 -6.06 -8.69
C LEU A 422 24.10 -5.65 -8.91
N PRO A 423 24.75 -6.12 -9.99
CA PRO A 423 26.09 -5.68 -10.36
C PRO A 423 26.16 -4.15 -10.55
N THR A 424 27.16 -3.51 -9.94
CA THR A 424 27.32 -2.05 -9.91
C THR A 424 27.84 -1.47 -11.24
N ASP A 425 28.57 -2.25 -12.04
CA ASP A 425 29.19 -1.83 -13.31
C ASP A 425 28.22 -1.16 -14.30
N VAL A 426 27.01 -1.71 -14.41
CA VAL A 426 25.98 -1.23 -15.35
C VAL A 426 25.40 0.11 -14.90
N TYR A 427 25.46 0.40 -13.61
CA TYR A 427 24.91 1.61 -12.97
C TYR A 427 25.98 2.63 -12.58
N SER A 428 27.22 2.41 -13.00
CA SER A 428 28.32 3.33 -12.74
C SER A 428 28.03 4.75 -13.25
N VAL A 429 28.60 5.73 -12.54
CA VAL A 429 28.47 7.16 -12.89
C VAL A 429 29.00 7.42 -14.30
N GLY A 430 28.19 8.06 -15.15
CA GLY A 430 28.51 8.38 -16.53
C GLY A 430 28.12 7.33 -17.58
N ARG A 431 27.64 6.15 -17.17
CA ARG A 431 27.02 5.17 -18.09
C ARG A 431 25.50 5.36 -18.18
N VAL A 432 24.92 4.93 -19.30
CA VAL A 432 23.45 4.91 -19.45
C VAL A 432 22.92 3.71 -18.65
N PRO A 433 22.07 3.92 -17.63
CA PRO A 433 21.53 2.83 -16.83
C PRO A 433 20.57 1.96 -17.66
N PRO A 434 20.32 0.71 -17.24
CA PRO A 434 19.35 -0.15 -17.91
C PRO A 434 17.93 0.41 -17.77
N PRO A 435 16.96 -0.04 -18.59
CA PRO A 435 15.59 0.44 -18.50
C PRO A 435 14.95 0.10 -17.14
N HIS A 436 14.46 1.12 -16.42
CA HIS A 436 13.74 0.92 -15.16
C HIS A 436 12.38 0.25 -15.42
N LEU A 437 12.22 -0.98 -14.91
CA LEU A 437 11.01 -1.79 -15.13
C LEU A 437 10.00 -1.60 -14.01
N SER A 438 8.72 -1.55 -14.36
CA SER A 438 7.65 -1.45 -13.36
C SER A 438 7.40 -2.81 -12.70
N PRO A 439 7.48 -2.90 -11.36
CA PRO A 439 7.23 -4.14 -10.63
C PRO A 439 5.73 -4.42 -10.46
N PHE A 440 4.85 -3.54 -10.96
CA PHE A 440 3.39 -3.67 -10.92
C PHE A 440 2.79 -4.30 -12.18
N VAL A 441 3.60 -4.53 -13.20
CA VAL A 441 3.16 -5.09 -14.49
C VAL A 441 3.46 -6.59 -14.54
N ASP A 442 2.43 -7.38 -14.81
CA ASP A 442 2.57 -8.82 -15.06
C ASP A 442 2.96 -9.05 -16.53
N ASN A 443 4.27 -9.15 -16.79
CA ASN A 443 4.82 -9.30 -18.14
C ASN A 443 4.26 -10.52 -18.91
N GLU A 444 3.85 -11.58 -18.20
CA GLU A 444 3.23 -12.77 -18.78
C GLU A 444 1.81 -12.49 -19.32
N ALA A 445 1.04 -11.69 -18.59
CA ALA A 445 -0.32 -11.32 -18.98
C ALA A 445 -0.34 -10.34 -20.17
N GLU A 446 0.69 -9.50 -20.29
CA GLU A 446 0.86 -8.57 -21.42
C GLU A 446 1.41 -9.26 -22.68
N GLY A 447 2.05 -10.43 -22.54
CA GLY A 447 2.57 -11.21 -23.66
C GLY A 447 3.89 -10.69 -24.25
N TYR A 448 4.55 -9.75 -23.58
CA TYR A 448 5.89 -9.27 -23.91
C TYR A 448 6.74 -9.15 -22.65
N VAL A 449 7.84 -9.90 -22.61
CA VAL A 449 8.85 -9.80 -21.55
C VAL A 449 10.04 -9.02 -22.11
N PRO A 450 10.33 -7.80 -21.60
CA PRO A 450 11.51 -7.04 -21.97
C PRO A 450 12.80 -7.84 -21.76
N ASP A 451 13.82 -7.64 -22.59
CA ASP A 451 15.06 -8.42 -22.50
C ASP A 451 15.78 -8.23 -21.16
N TYR A 452 15.72 -7.01 -20.60
CA TYR A 452 16.26 -6.74 -19.26
C TYR A 452 15.51 -7.49 -18.15
N ALA A 453 14.21 -7.76 -18.30
CA ALA A 453 13.47 -8.58 -17.35
C ALA A 453 13.96 -10.04 -17.37
N LYS A 454 14.37 -10.54 -18.54
CA LYS A 454 14.96 -11.88 -18.67
C LYS A 454 16.31 -11.96 -17.97
N THR A 455 17.17 -10.95 -18.16
CA THR A 455 18.48 -10.90 -17.48
C THR A 455 18.32 -10.81 -15.97
N LEU A 456 17.35 -10.03 -15.47
CA LEU A 456 17.04 -9.99 -14.04
C LEU A 456 16.54 -11.34 -13.51
N ASN A 457 15.69 -12.05 -14.27
CA ASN A 457 15.23 -13.38 -13.88
C ASN A 457 16.38 -14.40 -13.84
N GLN A 458 17.34 -14.30 -14.76
CA GLN A 458 18.55 -15.13 -14.77
C GLN A 458 19.45 -14.83 -13.58
N LEU A 459 19.70 -13.55 -13.27
CA LEU A 459 20.44 -13.13 -12.09
C LEU A 459 19.73 -13.59 -10.81
N ARG A 460 18.40 -13.55 -10.80
CA ARG A 460 17.60 -14.06 -9.69
C ARG A 460 17.70 -15.57 -9.51
N ALA A 461 17.69 -16.31 -10.61
CA ALA A 461 17.91 -17.75 -10.57
C ALA A 461 19.34 -18.08 -10.09
N ALA A 462 20.35 -17.33 -10.57
CA ALA A 462 21.75 -17.50 -10.19
C ALA A 462 21.97 -17.25 -8.69
N ALA A 463 21.47 -16.13 -8.17
CA ALA A 463 21.57 -15.81 -6.74
C ALA A 463 20.85 -16.84 -5.85
N LYS A 464 19.70 -17.36 -6.29
CA LYS A 464 19.00 -18.43 -5.58
C LYS A 464 19.74 -19.76 -5.64
N SER A 465 20.44 -20.06 -6.74
CA SER A 465 21.24 -21.27 -6.88
C SER A 465 22.54 -21.23 -6.08
N GLU A 466 23.15 -20.06 -5.88
CA GLU A 466 24.33 -19.90 -5.00
C GLU A 466 24.02 -20.11 -3.51
N VAL A 467 22.77 -19.92 -3.10
CA VAL A 467 22.32 -20.15 -1.70
C VAL A 467 22.03 -21.64 -1.42
N LEU A 468 22.04 -22.51 -2.44
CA LEU A 468 22.02 -23.96 -2.20
C LEU A 468 23.41 -24.42 -1.76
N PRO A 469 23.55 -25.10 -0.60
CA PRO A 469 24.84 -25.63 -0.19
C PRO A 469 25.33 -26.63 -1.23
N LEU A 470 26.54 -26.41 -1.76
CA LEU A 470 27.28 -27.42 -2.51
C LEU A 470 27.35 -28.70 -1.66
N PRO A 471 26.96 -29.88 -2.20
CA PRO A 471 27.06 -31.12 -1.44
C PRO A 471 28.53 -31.48 -1.24
N GLY A 472 28.99 -31.32 -0.01
CA GLY A 472 30.28 -31.79 0.46
C GLY A 472 31.36 -30.72 0.45
N VAL A 473 31.41 -29.90 1.51
CA VAL A 473 32.56 -29.73 2.42
C VAL A 473 32.07 -28.93 3.62
N GLY A 474 32.11 -29.52 4.81
CA GLY A 474 31.81 -28.85 6.08
C GLY A 474 31.79 -29.85 7.22
N LYS A 475 32.92 -29.99 7.91
CA LYS A 475 33.05 -30.78 9.13
C LYS A 475 32.34 -30.08 10.29
N GLU A 476 31.55 -30.89 11.00
CA GLU A 476 31.43 -30.99 12.45
C GLU A 476 30.98 -29.73 13.24
N ASN A 477 29.69 -29.69 13.56
CA ASN A 477 29.26 -29.65 14.96
C ASN A 477 28.09 -30.64 15.12
N LEU A 478 28.34 -31.68 15.90
CA LEU A 478 27.39 -32.69 16.33
C LEU A 478 26.39 -32.04 17.29
N ASP A 479 25.10 -32.28 17.08
CA ASP A 479 24.19 -32.81 18.10
C ASP A 479 22.97 -33.45 17.40
N ASP A 480 22.74 -34.73 17.74
CA ASP A 480 21.61 -35.63 17.46
C ASP A 480 21.35 -36.16 16.01
N PRO A 481 21.83 -37.38 15.67
CA PRO A 481 21.69 -38.01 14.35
C PRO A 481 20.31 -38.66 14.05
N GLN A 482 19.32 -38.59 14.95
CA GLN A 482 18.05 -39.32 14.79
C GLN A 482 16.88 -38.49 14.25
N ASN A 483 16.92 -37.15 14.32
CA ASN A 483 15.82 -36.31 13.82
C ASN A 483 15.95 -35.93 12.33
N LEU A 484 17.17 -35.80 11.79
CA LEU A 484 17.38 -35.42 10.38
C LEU A 484 17.01 -36.52 9.37
N LEU A 485 17.04 -37.79 9.78
CA LEU A 485 16.61 -38.90 8.92
C LEU A 485 15.09 -39.10 8.94
N ALA A 486 14.38 -38.60 9.95
CA ALA A 486 12.93 -38.69 10.03
C ALA A 486 12.24 -37.67 9.10
N GLU A 487 12.65 -36.40 9.12
CA GLU A 487 12.05 -35.35 8.28
C GLU A 487 12.32 -35.54 6.77
N GLY A 488 13.54 -35.92 6.38
CA GLY A 488 13.87 -36.14 4.97
C GLY A 488 13.21 -37.38 4.35
N VAL A 489 12.76 -38.34 5.18
CA VAL A 489 12.06 -39.55 4.74
C VAL A 489 10.55 -39.34 4.73
N THR A 490 9.98 -38.53 5.63
CA THR A 490 8.56 -38.15 5.60
C THR A 490 8.22 -37.33 4.36
N ASP A 491 9.08 -36.38 3.96
CA ASP A 491 8.86 -35.56 2.76
C ASP A 491 8.91 -36.38 1.46
N ARG A 492 9.81 -37.37 1.40
CA ARG A 492 9.88 -38.31 0.25
C ARG A 492 8.68 -39.26 0.21
N ALA A 493 8.23 -39.77 1.36
CA ALA A 493 7.08 -40.66 1.44
C ALA A 493 5.78 -39.92 1.06
N GLU A 494 5.59 -38.68 1.54
CA GLU A 494 4.45 -37.85 1.15
C GLU A 494 4.46 -37.48 -0.33
N ALA A 495 5.64 -37.20 -0.91
CA ALA A 495 5.77 -36.95 -2.35
C ALA A 495 5.40 -38.18 -3.19
N ILE A 496 5.82 -39.39 -2.78
CA ILE A 496 5.48 -40.65 -3.47
C ILE A 496 3.98 -40.93 -3.36
N ILE A 497 3.39 -40.75 -2.17
CA ILE A 497 1.94 -40.92 -1.95
C ILE A 497 1.13 -39.89 -2.77
N ALA A 498 1.61 -38.66 -2.89
CA ALA A 498 0.97 -37.62 -3.71
C ALA A 498 1.03 -37.96 -5.21
N VAL A 499 2.15 -38.51 -5.69
CA VAL A 499 2.29 -38.99 -7.08
C VAL A 499 1.37 -40.17 -7.36
N GLU A 500 1.28 -41.15 -6.46
CA GLU A 500 0.34 -42.28 -6.59
C GLU A 500 -1.12 -41.84 -6.58
N LYS A 501 -1.50 -40.91 -5.69
CA LYS A 501 -2.86 -40.33 -5.67
C LYS A 501 -3.15 -39.60 -6.97
N ARG A 502 -2.19 -38.85 -7.52
CA ARG A 502 -2.34 -38.16 -8.79
C ARG A 502 -2.50 -39.12 -9.97
N GLN A 503 -1.76 -40.23 -9.98
CA GLN A 503 -1.92 -41.29 -10.97
C GLN A 503 -3.28 -41.98 -10.87
N LYS A 504 -3.76 -42.27 -9.64
CA LYS A 504 -5.10 -42.83 -9.41
C LYS A 504 -6.21 -41.87 -9.85
N MET A 505 -6.06 -40.58 -9.57
CA MET A 505 -7.00 -39.53 -10.03
C MET A 505 -7.02 -39.39 -11.55
N MET A 506 -5.85 -39.42 -12.20
CA MET A 506 -5.77 -39.41 -13.68
C MET A 506 -6.36 -40.67 -14.31
N ALA A 507 -6.21 -41.83 -13.67
CA ALA A 507 -6.82 -43.07 -14.13
C ALA A 507 -8.35 -43.02 -14.00
N LEU A 508 -8.86 -42.46 -12.89
CA LEU A 508 -10.29 -42.28 -12.66
C LEU A 508 -10.90 -41.24 -13.64
N GLU A 509 -10.19 -40.15 -13.92
CA GLU A 509 -10.60 -39.15 -14.92
C GLU A 509 -10.68 -39.73 -16.33
N LYS A 510 -9.72 -40.62 -16.69
CA LYS A 510 -9.75 -41.35 -17.96
C LYS A 510 -10.96 -42.30 -18.03
N GLN A 511 -11.21 -43.07 -16.98
CA GLN A 511 -12.38 -43.95 -16.91
C GLN A 511 -13.68 -43.16 -17.05
N TYR A 512 -13.80 -42.04 -16.35
CA TYR A 512 -14.97 -41.17 -16.44
C TYR A 512 -15.14 -40.57 -17.85
N HIS A 513 -14.04 -40.19 -18.51
CA HIS A 513 -14.07 -39.72 -19.91
C HIS A 513 -14.49 -40.82 -20.88
N ASP A 514 -14.03 -42.06 -20.67
CA ASP A 514 -14.37 -43.20 -21.50
C ASP A 514 -15.86 -43.60 -21.30
N GLU A 515 -16.39 -43.53 -20.09
CA GLU A 515 -17.81 -43.72 -19.78
C GLU A 515 -18.70 -42.64 -20.44
N LEU A 516 -18.31 -41.36 -20.36
CA LEU A 516 -18.97 -40.26 -21.05
C LEU A 516 -18.96 -40.44 -22.58
N LYS A 517 -17.86 -40.98 -23.12
CA LYS A 517 -17.73 -41.27 -24.56
C LYS A 517 -18.71 -42.37 -24.99
N LEU A 518 -18.92 -43.38 -24.15
CA LEU A 518 -19.90 -44.45 -24.36
C LEU A 518 -21.35 -43.97 -24.23
N GLU A 519 -21.64 -43.05 -23.30
CA GLU A 519 -22.95 -42.40 -23.17
C GLU A 519 -23.30 -41.54 -24.39
N ILE A 520 -22.33 -40.76 -24.90
CA ILE A 520 -22.50 -39.92 -26.09
C ILE A 520 -22.72 -40.77 -27.36
N GLN A 521 -22.14 -41.97 -27.41
CA GLN A 521 -22.35 -42.95 -28.48
C GLN A 521 -23.67 -43.74 -28.35
N GLY A 522 -24.47 -43.50 -27.31
CA GLY A 522 -25.85 -43.99 -27.20
C GLY A 522 -26.01 -45.50 -26.94
N ARG A 523 -24.96 -46.21 -26.47
CA ARG A 523 -25.09 -47.62 -26.05
C ARG A 523 -25.49 -47.69 -24.57
N GLN A 524 -26.61 -48.38 -24.27
CA GLN A 524 -27.05 -48.62 -22.89
C GLN A 524 -26.14 -49.62 -22.17
N TYR A 525 -25.91 -49.39 -20.87
CA TYR A 525 -25.14 -50.25 -19.97
C TYR A 525 -25.74 -51.66 -19.84
N PRO A 526 -24.94 -52.74 -19.92
CA PRO A 526 -25.38 -54.03 -19.43
C PRO A 526 -25.25 -54.06 -17.90
N SER A 527 -26.39 -54.18 -17.21
CA SER A 527 -26.42 -54.57 -15.80
C SER A 527 -25.77 -55.94 -15.60
N ALA A 528 -25.12 -56.10 -14.46
CA ALA A 528 -24.43 -57.32 -14.03
C ALA A 528 -25.29 -58.59 -14.16
N ILE A 529 -24.70 -59.68 -14.67
CA ILE A 529 -24.71 -61.08 -14.16
C ILE A 529 -24.36 -62.11 -15.27
N SER A 530 -23.57 -63.13 -14.88
CA SER A 530 -23.41 -64.50 -15.44
C SER A 530 -22.23 -64.83 -16.39
N LYS A 531 -21.19 -65.42 -15.80
CA LYS A 531 -20.64 -66.78 -16.01
C LYS A 531 -20.76 -67.50 -17.39
N VAL A 532 -19.60 -68.02 -17.84
CA VAL A 532 -19.30 -69.28 -18.59
C VAL A 532 -18.68 -69.12 -20.00
N ASP A 533 -17.60 -69.89 -20.17
CA ASP A 533 -16.73 -70.15 -21.31
C ASP A 533 -17.38 -70.32 -22.70
N LYS A 534 -16.67 -69.87 -23.76
CA LYS A 534 -16.17 -70.78 -24.82
C LYS A 534 -15.22 -70.10 -25.81
N ARG A 535 -14.16 -70.84 -26.14
CA ARG A 535 -13.18 -70.65 -27.24
C ARG A 535 -13.85 -70.74 -28.61
N SER A 536 -13.36 -69.99 -29.61
CA SER A 536 -12.62 -70.50 -30.79
C SER A 536 -12.80 -69.64 -32.06
N SER A 537 -11.65 -69.27 -32.65
CA SER A 537 -11.28 -69.28 -34.08
C SER A 537 -12.15 -68.60 -35.15
N GLY A 538 -11.48 -67.81 -36.01
CA GLY A 538 -11.60 -68.00 -37.46
C GLY A 538 -11.97 -66.77 -38.29
N GLU A 539 -10.94 -66.24 -38.96
CA GLU A 539 -10.94 -65.72 -40.33
C GLU A 539 -11.51 -64.34 -40.69
N GLU A 540 -10.73 -63.72 -41.57
CA GLU A 540 -10.73 -62.36 -42.08
C GLU A 540 -11.84 -62.13 -43.11
N SER A 541 -12.33 -60.88 -43.20
CA SER A 541 -12.68 -60.28 -44.49
C SER A 541 -12.65 -58.76 -44.40
N GLU A 542 -12.01 -58.17 -45.39
CA GLU A 542 -11.68 -56.75 -45.58
C GLU A 542 -12.91 -55.82 -45.67
N GLY A 543 -12.68 -54.56 -45.28
CA GLY A 543 -13.57 -53.42 -45.55
C GLY A 543 -13.07 -52.17 -44.84
N ASP A 544 -12.54 -51.22 -45.61
CA ASP A 544 -12.06 -49.88 -45.27
C ASP A 544 -12.65 -49.24 -43.99
N GLU A 545 -11.79 -48.64 -43.14
CA GLU A 545 -12.12 -47.36 -42.51
C GLU A 545 -10.87 -46.67 -41.93
N ASP A 546 -10.61 -45.48 -42.47
CA ASP A 546 -9.55 -44.54 -42.11
C ASP A 546 -9.54 -44.20 -40.62
N SER A 547 -8.33 -44.17 -40.06
CA SER A 547 -8.03 -43.72 -38.71
C SER A 547 -8.41 -42.25 -38.47
N ASN A 548 -9.47 -41.98 -37.72
CA ASN A 548 -9.75 -40.65 -37.15
C ASN A 548 -9.69 -40.69 -35.61
N LEU A 549 -8.53 -40.37 -35.07
CA LEU A 549 -8.38 -39.93 -33.68
C LEU A 549 -9.09 -38.57 -33.50
N PRO A 550 -9.92 -38.36 -32.45
CA PRO A 550 -10.56 -37.07 -32.24
C PRO A 550 -9.52 -35.99 -31.94
N ASP A 551 -9.59 -34.87 -32.65
CA ASP A 551 -8.67 -33.73 -32.49
C ASP A 551 -8.90 -33.06 -31.12
N TYR A 552 -7.97 -33.26 -30.19
CA TYR A 552 -8.00 -32.67 -28.84
C TYR A 552 -8.15 -31.13 -28.86
N LYS A 553 -7.80 -30.48 -29.98
CA LYS A 553 -7.98 -29.03 -30.15
C LYS A 553 -9.45 -28.64 -30.32
N GLN A 554 -10.25 -29.44 -31.03
CA GLN A 554 -11.68 -29.16 -31.23
C GLN A 554 -12.47 -29.26 -29.92
N ILE A 555 -12.16 -30.25 -29.08
CA ILE A 555 -12.82 -30.43 -27.78
C ILE A 555 -12.52 -29.25 -26.82
N ALA A 556 -11.28 -28.74 -26.85
CA ALA A 556 -10.90 -27.56 -26.06
C ALA A 556 -11.57 -26.27 -26.57
N GLU A 557 -11.71 -26.11 -27.89
CA GLU A 557 -12.44 -25.00 -28.49
C GLU A 557 -13.94 -25.06 -28.18
N ASP A 558 -14.55 -26.25 -28.22
CA ASP A 558 -15.96 -26.45 -27.93
C ASP A 558 -16.31 -26.20 -26.46
N ASN A 559 -15.48 -26.64 -25.51
CA ASN A 559 -15.63 -26.31 -24.08
C ASN A 559 -15.47 -24.80 -23.81
N SER A 560 -14.54 -24.15 -24.51
CA SER A 560 -14.36 -22.69 -24.42
C SER A 560 -15.60 -21.96 -24.94
N ASN A 561 -16.17 -22.44 -26.05
CA ASN A 561 -17.39 -21.92 -26.64
C ASN A 561 -18.61 -22.12 -25.73
N LEU A 562 -18.73 -23.28 -25.06
CA LEU A 562 -19.79 -23.58 -24.12
C LEU A 562 -19.78 -22.61 -22.92
N SER A 563 -18.60 -22.34 -22.35
CA SER A 563 -18.45 -21.35 -21.27
C SER A 563 -18.88 -19.94 -21.69
N LEU A 564 -18.60 -19.57 -22.94
CA LEU A 564 -18.98 -18.31 -23.53
C LEU A 564 -20.50 -18.24 -23.74
N VAL A 565 -21.12 -19.38 -24.09
CA VAL A 565 -22.56 -19.54 -24.25
C VAL A 565 -23.33 -19.59 -22.92
N LEU A 566 -22.66 -19.77 -21.79
CA LEU A 566 -23.27 -19.69 -20.46
C LEU A 566 -23.29 -18.26 -19.87
N MET A 567 -22.49 -17.33 -20.41
CA MET A 567 -22.45 -15.94 -19.92
C MET A 567 -23.68 -15.12 -20.35
N SER A 568 -24.05 -14.08 -19.61
CA SER A 568 -25.06 -13.10 -20.06
C SER A 568 -24.59 -12.34 -21.32
N LYS A 569 -25.51 -11.95 -22.22
CA LYS A 569 -25.18 -11.23 -23.49
C LYS A 569 -24.26 -10.01 -23.27
N ASN A 570 -24.50 -9.22 -22.22
CA ASN A 570 -23.65 -8.06 -21.90
C ASN A 570 -22.23 -8.47 -21.47
N LYS A 571 -22.11 -9.54 -20.68
CA LYS A 571 -20.81 -10.08 -20.24
C LYS A 571 -20.04 -10.70 -21.41
N ARG A 572 -20.72 -11.39 -22.33
CA ARG A 572 -20.12 -11.92 -23.57
C ARG A 572 -19.54 -10.82 -24.44
N GLY A 573 -20.26 -9.71 -24.62
CA GLY A 573 -19.79 -8.57 -25.39
C GLY A 573 -18.49 -8.00 -24.83
N ILE A 574 -18.44 -7.78 -23.52
CA ILE A 574 -17.25 -7.30 -22.81
C ILE A 574 -16.09 -8.31 -22.92
N TYR A 575 -16.36 -9.60 -22.75
CA TYR A 575 -15.35 -10.65 -22.86
C TYR A 575 -14.75 -10.76 -24.26
N LYS A 576 -15.59 -10.73 -25.31
CA LYS A 576 -15.14 -10.71 -26.71
C LYS A 576 -14.32 -9.46 -27.03
N ALA A 577 -14.75 -8.30 -26.52
CA ALA A 577 -13.99 -7.06 -26.67
C ALA A 577 -12.61 -7.14 -25.98
N ALA A 578 -12.54 -7.72 -24.77
CA ALA A 578 -11.29 -7.95 -24.06
C ALA A 578 -10.35 -8.91 -24.81
N GLN A 579 -10.87 -10.02 -25.35
CA GLN A 579 -10.08 -10.93 -26.18
C GLN A 579 -9.57 -10.28 -27.47
N LEU A 580 -10.40 -9.50 -28.15
CA LEU A 580 -9.99 -8.71 -29.33
C LEU A 580 -8.88 -7.71 -28.98
N GLY A 581 -8.97 -7.06 -27.81
CA GLY A 581 -7.92 -6.21 -27.28
C GLY A 581 -6.60 -6.96 -27.07
N LYS A 582 -6.64 -8.14 -26.45
CA LYS A 582 -5.47 -9.00 -26.26
C LYS A 582 -4.84 -9.43 -27.59
N LYS A 583 -5.64 -9.88 -28.56
CA LYS A 583 -5.15 -10.27 -29.90
C LYS A 583 -4.47 -9.10 -30.61
N ARG A 584 -5.08 -7.91 -30.63
CA ARG A 584 -4.48 -6.70 -31.21
C ARG A 584 -3.14 -6.34 -30.55
N ASN A 585 -3.04 -6.47 -29.23
CA ASN A 585 -1.78 -6.24 -28.52
C ASN A 585 -0.72 -7.27 -28.91
N GLN A 586 -1.07 -8.56 -28.99
CA GLN A 586 -0.16 -9.61 -29.43
C GLN A 586 0.36 -9.39 -30.87
N ASP A 587 -0.53 -9.00 -31.79
CA ASP A 587 -0.16 -8.71 -33.18
C ASP A 587 0.79 -7.50 -33.24
N ARG A 588 0.52 -6.46 -32.44
CA ARG A 588 1.42 -5.31 -32.31
C ARG A 588 2.79 -5.70 -31.74
N ILE A 589 2.83 -6.58 -30.75
CA ILE A 589 4.09 -7.10 -30.18
C ILE A 589 4.87 -7.89 -31.22
N LYS A 590 4.21 -8.75 -32.01
CA LYS A 590 4.85 -9.50 -33.11
C LYS A 590 5.46 -8.55 -34.14
N LEU A 591 4.69 -7.54 -34.57
CA LEU A 591 5.18 -6.51 -35.49
C LEU A 591 6.41 -5.78 -34.95
N LEU A 592 6.43 -5.45 -33.65
CA LEU A 592 7.58 -4.79 -33.01
C LEU A 592 8.80 -5.71 -32.94
N LYS A 593 8.62 -7.01 -32.65
CA LYS A 593 9.70 -8.01 -32.67
C LYS A 593 10.29 -8.14 -34.07
N GLU A 594 9.46 -8.21 -35.10
CA GLU A 594 9.89 -8.25 -36.51
C GLU A 594 10.69 -6.99 -36.89
N ARG A 595 10.20 -5.80 -36.51
CA ARG A 595 10.93 -4.54 -36.73
C ARG A 595 12.28 -4.52 -36.02
N LYS A 596 12.35 -5.03 -34.79
CA LYS A 596 13.59 -5.15 -34.03
C LYS A 596 14.59 -6.10 -34.69
N SER A 597 14.14 -7.25 -35.19
CA SER A 597 14.98 -8.20 -35.95
C SER A 597 15.59 -7.53 -37.18
N LYS A 598 14.75 -6.86 -37.99
CA LYS A 598 15.18 -6.15 -39.20
C LYS A 598 16.20 -5.04 -38.92
N LEU A 599 16.05 -4.30 -37.82
CA LEU A 599 17.02 -3.28 -37.38
C LEU A 599 18.32 -3.88 -36.88
N GLY A 600 18.29 -5.07 -36.26
CA GLY A 600 19.47 -5.80 -35.81
C GLY A 600 20.26 -6.42 -36.96
N GLU A 601 19.59 -6.80 -38.06
CA GLU A 601 20.22 -7.30 -39.29
C GLU A 601 20.81 -6.17 -40.17
N SER A 602 20.41 -4.92 -39.94
CA SER A 602 20.85 -3.73 -40.71
C SER A 602 21.98 -2.93 -40.04
N ARG A 603 22.48 -3.40 -38.88
CA ARG A 603 23.65 -2.85 -38.18
C ARG A 603 24.78 -3.87 -38.21
#